data_AF-A0A2N8P1F2-F1
#
_entry.id   AF-A0A2N8P1F2-F1
#
_cell.length_a   1.000
_cell.length_b   1.000
_cell.length_c   1.000
_cell.angle_alpha   90.00
_cell.angle_beta   90.00
_cell.angle_gamma   90.00
#
_symmetry.space_group_name_H-M   'P 1'
#
loop_
_entity.id
_entity.type
_entity.pdbx_description
1 polymer ?
#
loop_
_entity_poly.entity_id
_entity_poly.type
_entity_poly.pdbx_seq_one_letter_code
_entity_poly.pdbx_strand_id
1 'polypeptide(L)'
;MTAHLGTPPERMVPSSPAMANGPALTHRIWRTPTHALILGPAADNGPYGYLTHLQLSCTPLACGPDLPAADDEDGLTDWITTHVDW
;
A
#
# COMPACT_ATOMS: atom_id res chain seq x y z
N MET A 1 6.74 6.98 -13.84
CA MET A 1 6.44 6.08 -12.71
C MET A 1 7.53 6.14 -11.64
N THR A 2 8.78 5.77 -11.96
CA THR A 2 9.93 5.90 -11.03
C THR A 2 10.17 7.33 -10.53
N ALA A 3 9.85 8.35 -11.33
CA ALA A 3 9.89 9.75 -10.91
C ALA A 3 9.04 10.06 -9.66
N HIS A 4 7.95 9.31 -9.40
CA HIS A 4 7.12 9.50 -8.21
C HIS A 4 7.74 8.91 -6.94
N LEU A 5 8.58 7.88 -7.07
CA LEU A 5 9.26 7.24 -5.92
C LEU A 5 10.37 8.12 -5.31
N GLY A 6 10.71 9.25 -5.96
CA GLY A 6 11.56 10.31 -5.41
C GLY A 6 10.77 11.49 -4.80
N THR A 7 9.43 11.43 -4.79
CA THR A 7 8.54 12.47 -4.25
C THR A 7 7.81 11.99 -3.00
N PRO A 8 7.38 12.90 -2.11
CA PRO A 8 6.57 12.52 -0.96
C PRO A 8 5.31 11.73 -1.39
N PRO A 9 4.91 10.69 -0.65
CA PRO A 9 3.67 9.98 -0.92
C PRO A 9 2.45 10.89 -0.74
N GLU A 10 1.42 10.64 -1.55
CA GLU A 10 0.14 11.33 -1.46
C GLU A 10 -0.60 10.95 -0.18
N ARG A 11 -0.45 9.70 0.27
CA ARG A 11 -1.01 9.20 1.52
C ARG A 11 -0.02 8.28 2.25
N MET A 12 0.05 8.45 3.57
CA MET A 12 0.77 7.55 4.48
C MET A 12 -0.20 7.04 5.54
N VAL A 13 -0.26 5.73 5.74
CA VAL A 13 -1.14 5.12 6.76
C VAL A 13 -0.44 3.97 7.48
N PRO A 14 -0.54 3.88 8.81
CA PRO A 14 -0.03 2.73 9.55
C PRO A 14 -0.78 1.46 9.12
N SER A 15 -0.01 0.41 8.83
CA SER A 15 -0.52 -0.92 8.56
C SER A 15 -0.98 -1.52 9.87
N SER A 16 -2.14 -2.18 9.85
CA SER A 16 -2.58 -2.96 11.00
C SER A 16 -1.54 -4.05 11.29
N PRO A 17 -1.19 -4.30 12.57
CA PRO A 17 -0.33 -5.43 12.97
C PRO A 17 -0.95 -6.79 12.61
N ALA A 18 -2.22 -6.84 12.20
CA ALA A 18 -2.85 -8.04 11.67
C ALA A 18 -2.40 -8.38 10.23
N MET A 19 -1.87 -7.42 9.47
CA MET A 19 -1.45 -7.63 8.07
C MET A 19 -0.04 -8.20 7.93
N ALA A 20 0.77 -8.13 8.99
CA ALA A 20 2.09 -8.75 9.06
C ALA A 20 2.44 -9.05 10.52
N ASN A 21 2.95 -10.26 10.81
CA ASN A 21 3.48 -10.60 12.13
C ASN A 21 4.76 -9.78 12.41
N GLY A 22 4.59 -8.55 12.89
CA GLY A 22 5.67 -7.58 13.05
C GLY A 22 5.19 -6.22 13.59
N PRO A 23 6.11 -5.25 13.78
CA PRO A 23 5.74 -3.89 14.17
C PRO A 23 4.83 -3.26 13.11
N ALA A 24 3.94 -2.37 13.53
CA ALA A 24 3.11 -1.61 12.59
C ALA A 24 4.00 -0.80 11.63
N LEU A 25 4.06 -1.22 10.37
CA LEU A 25 4.79 -0.53 9.30
C LEU A 25 3.87 0.46 8.58
N THR A 26 4.40 1.41 7.81
CA THR A 26 3.57 2.42 7.14
C THR A 26 3.39 2.09 5.66
N HIS A 27 2.14 1.98 5.20
CA HIS A 27 1.81 2.02 3.78
C HIS A 27 2.08 3.41 3.21
N ARG A 28 2.70 3.47 2.04
CA ARG A 28 2.94 4.70 1.29
C ARG A 28 2.29 4.55 -0.07
N ILE A 29 1.45 5.52 -0.41
CA ILE A 29 0.64 5.49 -1.63
C ILE A 29 1.01 6.69 -2.48
N TRP A 30 1.27 6.43 -3.75
CA TRP A 30 1.35 7.44 -4.80
C TRP A 30 0.33 7.09 -5.86
N ARG A 31 -0.39 8.10 -6.37
CA ARG A 31 -1.17 7.93 -7.59
C ARG A 31 -0.52 8.65 -8.75
N THR A 32 -0.67 8.03 -9.90
CA THR A 32 -0.53 8.68 -11.20
C THR A 32 -1.90 8.65 -11.88
N PRO A 33 -2.12 9.43 -12.95
CA PRO A 33 -3.40 9.41 -13.66
C PRO A 33 -3.85 8.03 -14.16
N THR A 34 -2.93 7.05 -14.24
CA THR A 34 -3.20 5.72 -14.80
C THR A 34 -2.84 4.56 -13.89
N HIS A 35 -2.15 4.79 -12.76
CA HIS A 35 -1.65 3.73 -11.89
C HIS A 35 -1.62 4.15 -10.42
N ALA A 36 -1.90 3.20 -9.54
CA ALA A 36 -1.61 3.26 -8.12
C ALA A 36 -0.26 2.59 -7.86
N LEU A 37 0.60 3.26 -7.11
CA LEU A 37 1.84 2.72 -6.57
C LEU A 37 1.69 2.62 -5.06
N ILE A 38 1.80 1.41 -4.53
CA ILE A 38 1.58 1.16 -3.11
C ILE A 38 2.80 0.41 -2.58
N LEU A 39 3.51 1.01 -1.64
CA LEU A 39 4.57 0.36 -0.88
C LEU A 39 4.01 0.00 0.49
N GLY A 40 3.96 -1.29 0.80
CA GLY A 40 3.43 -1.76 2.08
C GLY A 40 4.11 -3.04 2.57
N PRO A 41 3.82 -3.46 3.82
CA PRO A 41 4.27 -4.74 4.34
C PRO A 41 3.61 -5.90 3.60
N ALA A 42 4.41 -6.89 3.25
CA ALA A 42 3.97 -8.20 2.77
C ALA A 42 4.44 -9.27 3.76
N ALA A 43 3.53 -10.17 4.11
CA ALA A 43 3.84 -11.29 5.00
C ALA A 43 4.77 -12.29 4.31
N ASP A 44 5.88 -12.66 4.97
CA ASP A 44 6.68 -13.83 4.58
C ASP A 44 6.17 -15.06 5.33
N ASN A 45 5.41 -15.91 4.65
CA ASN A 45 4.96 -17.20 5.20
C ASN A 45 6.01 -18.31 5.01
N GLY A 46 7.27 -17.96 4.75
CA GLY A 46 8.36 -18.91 4.65
C GLY A 46 8.60 -19.72 5.94
N PRO A 47 9.45 -20.76 5.88
CA PRO A 47 9.64 -21.74 6.97
C PRO A 47 10.20 -21.13 8.27
N TYR A 48 10.63 -19.87 8.24
CA TYR A 48 11.16 -19.12 9.38
C TYR A 48 10.19 -18.05 9.91
N GLY A 49 8.96 -17.95 9.38
CA GLY A 49 7.77 -17.38 10.03
C GLY A 49 7.76 -15.92 10.51
N TYR A 50 8.85 -15.15 10.34
CA TYR A 50 9.00 -13.88 11.06
C TYR A 50 9.64 -12.74 10.24
N LEU A 51 9.65 -12.83 8.92
CA LEU A 51 10.08 -11.70 8.09
C LEU A 51 8.86 -10.93 7.57
N THR A 52 8.90 -9.61 7.75
CA THR A 52 7.98 -8.70 7.06
C THR A 52 8.77 -8.07 5.92
N HIS A 53 8.41 -8.36 4.68
CA HIS A 53 9.01 -7.71 3.52
C HIS A 53 8.28 -6.40 3.23
N LEU A 54 8.96 -5.46 2.59
CA LEU A 54 8.30 -4.32 1.96
C LEU A 54 8.18 -4.61 0.47
N GLN A 55 6.94 -4.62 -0.03
CA GLN A 55 6.68 -4.86 -1.45
C GLN A 55 6.03 -3.64 -2.06
N LEU A 56 6.48 -3.32 -3.28
CA LEU A 56 5.97 -2.25 -4.11
C LEU A 56 5.03 -2.87 -5.14
N SER A 57 3.74 -2.60 -5.01
CA SER A 57 2.73 -2.95 -6.00
C SER A 57 2.47 -1.78 -6.95
N CYS A 58 2.23 -2.09 -8.22
CA CYS A 58 1.96 -1.12 -9.27
C CYS A 58 0.77 -1.59 -10.08
N THR A 59 -0.41 -1.05 -9.79
CA THR A 59 -1.67 -1.53 -10.35
C THR A 59 -2.29 -0.47 -11.23
N PRO A 60 -2.72 -0.81 -12.46
CA PRO A 60 -3.44 0.12 -13.32
C PRO A 60 -4.71 0.62 -12.64
N LEU A 61 -4.88 1.93 -12.59
CA LEU A 61 -6.12 2.57 -12.24
C LEU A 61 -6.88 2.79 -13.55
N ALA A 62 -7.89 1.96 -13.84
CA ALA A 62 -8.78 2.21 -14.96
C ALA A 62 -9.50 3.56 -14.71
N CYS A 63 -9.01 4.62 -15.35
CA CYS A 63 -9.48 6.01 -15.23
C CYS A 63 -9.48 6.64 -13.81
N GLY A 64 -8.84 6.03 -12.81
CA GLY A 64 -8.53 6.69 -11.53
C GLY A 64 -9.67 6.70 -10.51
N PRO A 65 -9.90 5.64 -9.72
CA PRO A 65 -10.65 5.78 -8.49
C PRO A 65 -9.92 6.75 -7.56
N ASP A 66 -10.68 7.70 -7.02
CA ASP A 66 -10.15 8.65 -6.05
C ASP A 66 -9.72 7.98 -4.75
N LEU A 67 -8.73 8.56 -4.08
CA LEU A 67 -8.45 8.14 -2.71
C LEU A 67 -9.66 8.46 -1.84
N PRO A 68 -10.04 7.56 -0.93
CA PRO A 68 -11.01 7.86 0.11
C PRO A 68 -10.64 9.10 0.91
N ALA A 69 -11.64 9.66 1.60
CA ALA A 69 -11.45 10.81 2.48
C ALA A 69 -10.39 10.49 3.56
N ALA A 70 -9.74 11.53 4.09
CA ALA A 70 -8.62 11.35 5.01
C ALA A 70 -9.01 10.68 6.34
N ASP A 71 -10.28 10.79 6.72
CA ASP A 71 -10.92 10.23 7.91
C ASP A 71 -11.57 8.86 7.67
N ASP A 72 -11.57 8.38 6.42
CA ASP A 72 -12.13 7.09 6.03
C ASP A 72 -11.03 6.01 5.99
N GLU A 73 -10.61 5.57 7.17
CA GLU A 73 -9.56 4.55 7.33
C GLU A 73 -9.97 3.18 6.76
N ASP A 74 -11.24 2.80 6.95
CA ASP A 74 -11.81 1.55 6.46
C ASP A 74 -11.89 1.58 4.93
N GLY A 75 -12.43 2.65 4.34
CA GLY A 75 -12.47 2.81 2.89
C GLY A 75 -11.08 2.82 2.25
N LEU A 76 -10.08 3.40 2.92
CA LEU A 76 -8.71 3.37 2.44
C LEU A 76 -8.11 1.96 2.49
N THR A 77 -8.43 1.17 3.52
CA THR A 77 -8.01 -0.23 3.63
C THR A 77 -8.61 -1.08 2.51
N ASP A 78 -9.90 -0.89 2.21
CA ASP A 78 -10.57 -1.56 1.10
C ASP A 78 -9.99 -1.14 -0.25
N TRP A 79 -9.66 0.15 -0.41
CA TRP A 79 -9.01 0.66 -1.61
C TRP A 79 -7.64 0.04 -1.83
N ILE A 80 -6.80 -0.06 -0.79
CA ILE A 80 -5.50 -0.71 -0.86
C ILE A 80 -5.68 -2.19 -1.24
N THR A 81 -6.57 -2.92 -0.55
CA THR A 81 -6.84 -4.33 -0.82
C THR A 81 -7.28 -4.57 -2.26
N THR A 82 -8.09 -3.68 -2.82
CA THR A 82 -8.57 -3.76 -4.20
C THR A 82 -7.46 -3.55 -5.24
N HIS A 83 -6.45 -2.72 -4.91
CA HIS A 83 -5.43 -2.28 -5.86
C HIS A 83 -4.03 -2.80 -5.55
N VAL A 84 -3.87 -3.67 -4.55
CA VAL A 84 -2.62 -4.39 -4.34
C VAL A 84 -2.76 -5.82 -4.86
N ASP A 85 -1.91 -6.16 -5.82
CA ASP A 85 -1.60 -7.54 -6.16
C ASP A 85 -0.30 -7.89 -5.40
N TRP A 86 -0.41 -8.76 -4.38
CA TRP A 86 0.71 -9.23 -3.54
C TRP A 86 1.34 -10.49 -4.15
#